data_AF-A0A820AW82-F1
#
_entry.id   AF-A0A820AW82-F1
#
_cell.length_a   1.000
_cell.length_b   1.000
_cell.length_c   1.000
_cell.angle_alpha   90.00
_cell.angle_beta   90.00
_cell.angle_gamma   90.00
#
_symmetry.space_group_name_H-M   'P 1'
#
loop_
_entity.id
_entity.type
_entity.pdbx_description
1 polymer ?
#
loop_
_entity_poly.entity_id
_entity_poly.type
_entity_poly.pdbx_seq_one_letter_code
_entity_poly.pdbx_strand_id
1 'polypeptide(L)'
;MKLFLTTLTKIPCLPPSTVWRGITKNISEEFQPSTVMTLWPFSSCTVTLPVLENNINLGTTGNRTLLSIEVINGRNIRDHSHFQTEDETLLPPGTRMIIQSQFSPASGLHVIHLKQIIPKEVLLESPFEAVQLFPKIKDSWHRKKRFAISFGTLVTLLIGSIVIGSALGSKFGNKDTNSTERRCSTPYIRVSGTYRTGNTPVSAVLDDFNDASNIDNVVTTQQDNEIALLFGNSEGIFHGRYSIPTHPRPAAVKLRDLNQDKKLDLIVVNQGNNTISVMLDDGNGIFQPHISYPVGNQPCAVVIDDFNNDKKLDLIVTSIKDNTINILLRNAYGRFSAQQSYSAGNIVSNGSSGLENINTSIGTT
;
A
#
# COMPACT_ATOMS: atom_id res chain seq x y z
N MET A 1 2.51 11.02 4.57
CA MET A 1 3.31 9.77 4.48
C MET A 1 3.47 9.26 3.05
N LYS A 2 2.37 8.96 2.31
CA LYS A 2 2.43 8.45 0.92
C LYS A 2 3.28 9.33 -0.01
N LEU A 3 3.05 10.65 -0.01
CA LEU A 3 3.84 11.61 -0.81
C LEU A 3 5.34 11.54 -0.53
N PHE A 4 5.74 11.48 0.75
CA PHE A 4 7.14 11.43 1.15
C PHE A 4 7.82 10.14 0.70
N LEU A 5 7.12 8.99 0.79
CA LEU A 5 7.63 7.72 0.29
C LEU A 5 7.79 7.74 -1.24
N THR A 6 6.83 8.31 -1.97
CA THR A 6 6.90 8.50 -3.42
C THR A 6 8.02 9.46 -3.84
N THR A 7 8.38 10.43 -3.00
CA THR A 7 9.51 11.32 -3.26
C THR A 7 10.84 10.62 -2.98
N LEU A 8 10.94 9.85 -1.89
CA LEU A 8 12.14 9.07 -1.57
C LEU A 8 12.53 8.07 -2.68
N THR A 9 11.56 7.51 -3.40
CA THR A 9 11.83 6.59 -4.52
C THR A 9 12.46 7.29 -5.72
N LYS A 10 12.34 8.62 -5.83
CA LYS A 10 12.95 9.43 -6.90
C LYS A 10 14.37 9.88 -6.59
N ILE A 11 14.80 9.81 -5.32
CA ILE A 11 16.16 10.17 -4.90
C ILE A 11 17.12 9.01 -5.25
N PRO A 12 18.29 9.28 -5.86
CA PRO A 12 19.29 8.26 -6.18
C PRO A 12 19.77 7.48 -4.95
N CYS A 13 20.18 6.22 -5.17
CA CYS A 13 20.76 5.43 -4.09
C CYS A 13 22.22 5.76 -3.87
N LEU A 14 22.63 5.69 -2.61
CA LEU A 14 24.04 5.54 -2.30
C LEU A 14 24.56 4.19 -2.82
N PRO A 15 25.81 4.13 -3.31
CA PRO A 15 26.48 2.84 -3.48
C PRO A 15 26.52 2.10 -2.13
N PRO A 16 26.67 0.76 -2.14
CA PRO A 16 26.86 0.00 -0.92
C PRO A 16 27.92 0.65 -0.04
N SER A 17 27.51 1.08 1.14
CA SER A 17 28.29 1.94 2.02
C SER A 17 27.89 1.70 3.46
N THR A 18 28.75 2.10 4.39
CA THR A 18 28.42 2.10 5.81
C THR A 18 27.82 3.45 6.17
N VAL A 19 26.63 3.42 6.75
CA VAL A 19 26.01 4.58 7.39
C VAL A 19 25.91 4.34 8.89
N TRP A 20 25.81 5.43 9.62
CA TRP A 20 25.87 5.40 11.07
C TRP A 20 24.66 6.05 11.69
N ARG A 21 24.24 5.54 12.85
CA ARG A 21 23.17 6.14 13.66
C ARG A 21 23.48 6.06 15.15
N GLY A 22 23.36 7.20 15.82
CA GLY A 22 23.48 7.31 17.27
C GLY A 22 22.17 7.09 18.02
N ILE A 23 22.25 6.43 19.17
CA ILE A 23 21.14 6.22 20.11
C ILE A 23 21.66 6.50 21.53
N THR A 24 20.99 7.38 22.27
CA THR A 24 21.39 7.81 23.64
C THR A 24 21.10 6.79 24.76
N LYS A 25 20.81 5.52 24.40
CA LYS A 25 20.55 4.42 25.34
C LYS A 25 21.32 3.18 24.88
N ASN A 26 21.78 2.37 25.82
CA ASN A 26 22.20 1.00 25.54
C ASN A 26 20.98 0.16 25.13
N ILE A 27 20.99 -0.33 23.89
CA ILE A 27 20.03 -1.31 23.39
C ILE A 27 20.71 -2.64 23.01
N SER A 28 22.04 -2.77 23.11
CA SER A 28 22.74 -3.97 22.64
C SER A 28 22.38 -5.24 23.42
N GLU A 29 21.87 -5.10 24.64
CA GLU A 29 21.39 -6.24 25.43
C GLU A 29 20.08 -6.84 24.88
N GLU A 30 19.29 -6.04 24.16
CA GLU A 30 18.02 -6.48 23.56
C GLU A 30 18.23 -7.28 22.27
N PHE A 31 19.47 -7.34 21.78
CA PHE A 31 19.80 -7.83 20.46
C PHE A 31 20.92 -8.87 20.50
N GLN A 32 20.70 -10.00 19.84
CA GLN A 32 21.68 -11.09 19.76
C GLN A 32 22.28 -11.16 18.34
N PRO A 33 23.57 -11.49 18.17
CA PRO A 33 24.13 -11.77 16.85
C PRO A 33 23.29 -12.79 16.07
N SER A 34 23.24 -12.65 14.74
CA SER A 34 22.43 -13.48 13.83
C SER A 34 20.91 -13.31 13.96
N THR A 35 20.41 -12.37 14.77
CA THR A 35 18.99 -12.01 14.77
C THR A 35 18.67 -10.96 13.70
N VAL A 36 17.41 -10.89 13.28
CA VAL A 36 16.93 -9.89 12.33
C VAL A 36 16.20 -8.78 13.10
N MET A 37 16.63 -7.55 12.88
CA MET A 37 15.96 -6.33 13.36
C MET A 37 15.19 -5.68 12.19
N THR A 38 14.02 -5.12 12.48
CA THR A 38 13.26 -4.27 11.54
C THR A 38 13.17 -2.85 12.08
N LEU A 39 13.59 -1.88 11.27
CA LEU A 39 13.40 -0.45 11.53
C LEU A 39 12.05 -0.02 10.95
N TRP A 40 11.05 0.10 11.81
CA TRP A 40 9.71 0.51 11.40
C TRP A 40 9.55 2.00 11.07
N PRO A 41 10.14 2.97 11.79
CA PRO A 41 10.12 4.36 11.36
C PRO A 41 11.20 4.66 10.31
N PHE A 42 11.05 5.79 9.62
CA PHE A 42 12.16 6.39 8.87
C PHE A 42 13.37 6.51 9.78
N SER A 43 14.50 6.05 9.25
CA SER A 43 15.73 5.98 10.02
C SER A 43 16.74 6.90 9.38
N SER A 44 16.96 8.03 10.05
CA SER A 44 18.00 8.99 9.71
C SER A 44 19.35 8.46 10.16
N CYS A 45 20.29 8.44 9.23
CA CYS A 45 21.66 7.99 9.37
C CYS A 45 22.59 9.01 8.69
N THR A 46 23.88 8.92 8.95
CA THR A 46 24.89 9.75 8.28
C THR A 46 26.03 8.88 7.75
N VAL A 47 26.64 9.27 6.64
CA VAL A 47 27.87 8.64 6.13
C VAL A 47 29.14 9.15 6.83
N THR A 48 29.03 10.26 7.58
CA THR A 48 30.15 10.93 8.22
C THR A 48 30.15 10.72 9.74
N LEU A 49 31.14 9.98 10.24
CA LEU A 49 31.35 9.76 11.68
C LEU A 49 31.44 11.08 12.49
N PRO A 50 32.15 12.14 12.05
CA PRO A 50 32.25 13.39 12.82
C PRO A 50 30.93 14.13 13.06
N VAL A 51 29.91 13.88 12.22
CA VAL A 51 28.56 14.46 12.38
C VAL A 51 27.81 13.80 13.55
N LEU A 52 28.09 12.53 13.86
CA LEU A 52 27.47 11.84 15.00
C LEU A 52 27.92 12.39 16.34
N GLU A 53 29.16 12.86 16.41
CA GLU A 53 29.74 13.37 17.65
C GLU A 53 29.19 14.77 17.98
N ASN A 54 28.83 15.55 16.94
CA ASN A 54 28.45 16.96 17.09
C ASN A 54 26.95 17.24 16.90
N ASN A 55 26.23 16.51 16.04
CA ASN A 55 24.89 16.91 15.59
C ASN A 55 23.81 15.82 15.70
N ILE A 56 24.16 14.52 15.72
CA ILE A 56 23.16 13.43 15.71
C ILE A 56 23.23 12.57 16.98
N ASN A 57 22.27 12.76 17.90
CA ASN A 57 21.67 11.84 18.90
C ASN A 57 22.51 10.72 19.59
N LEU A 58 23.84 10.71 19.52
CA LEU A 58 24.69 9.75 20.25
C LEU A 58 25.12 10.33 21.61
N GLY A 59 25.54 11.60 21.62
CA GLY A 59 26.12 12.28 22.79
C GLY A 59 27.52 11.75 23.14
N THR A 60 28.22 12.44 24.04
CA THR A 60 29.60 12.11 24.46
C THR A 60 29.69 11.35 25.78
N THR A 61 28.58 11.24 26.53
CA THR A 61 28.53 10.63 27.88
C THR A 61 27.32 9.70 28.03
N GLY A 62 27.36 8.82 29.05
CA GLY A 62 26.29 7.86 29.34
C GLY A 62 26.36 6.56 28.52
N ASN A 63 25.42 5.65 28.82
CA ASN A 63 25.26 4.37 28.12
C ASN A 63 24.51 4.57 26.81
N ARG A 64 25.23 4.45 25.70
CA ARG A 64 24.78 4.80 24.34
C ARG A 64 25.13 3.71 23.34
N THR A 65 24.35 3.65 22.27
CA THR A 65 24.54 2.68 21.18
C THR A 65 24.81 3.38 19.87
N LEU A 66 25.87 2.97 19.19
CA LEU A 66 26.20 3.34 17.82
C LEU A 66 25.86 2.18 16.89
N LEU A 67 25.01 2.44 15.92
CA LEU A 67 24.70 1.49 14.84
C LEU A 67 25.65 1.75 13.67
N SER A 68 26.41 0.73 13.28
CA SER A 68 27.18 0.67 12.04
C SER A 68 26.39 -0.14 11.03
N ILE A 69 25.85 0.48 9.99
CA ILE A 69 24.90 -0.17 9.07
C ILE A 69 25.49 -0.26 7.67
N GLU A 70 25.80 -1.47 7.20
CA GLU A 70 26.06 -1.74 5.79
C GLU A 70 24.74 -1.66 5.02
N VAL A 71 24.53 -0.56 4.29
CA VAL A 71 23.31 -0.33 3.52
C VAL A 71 23.50 -0.68 2.05
N ILE A 72 22.45 -1.20 1.44
CA ILE A 72 22.38 -1.52 0.01
C ILE A 72 21.58 -0.44 -0.74
N ASN A 73 20.65 0.24 -0.07
CA ASN A 73 19.72 1.16 -0.73
C ASN A 73 19.43 2.47 0.05
N GLY A 74 20.37 2.96 0.85
CA GLY A 74 20.22 4.25 1.53
C GLY A 74 19.94 5.41 0.57
N ARG A 75 19.06 6.34 0.95
CA ARG A 75 18.76 7.56 0.18
C ARG A 75 19.48 8.74 0.79
N ASN A 76 20.52 9.23 0.13
CA ASN A 76 21.17 10.47 0.57
C ASN A 76 20.25 11.64 0.24
N ILE A 77 19.84 12.38 1.26
CA ILE A 77 18.94 13.52 1.13
C ILE A 77 19.65 14.85 1.38
N ARG A 78 20.99 14.88 1.36
CA ARG A 78 21.80 16.09 1.60
C ARG A 78 21.30 17.28 0.80
N ASP A 79 21.09 17.10 -0.51
CA ASP A 79 20.69 18.18 -1.43
C ASP A 79 19.24 18.65 -1.24
N HIS A 80 18.48 17.93 -0.40
CA HIS A 80 17.08 18.20 -0.10
C HIS A 80 16.82 18.48 1.39
N SER A 81 17.85 18.38 2.24
CA SER A 81 17.76 18.62 3.68
C SER A 81 18.04 20.08 4.01
N HIS A 82 17.42 20.58 5.08
CA HIS A 82 17.71 21.90 5.62
C HIS A 82 19.14 21.99 6.19
N PHE A 83 19.70 20.85 6.63
CA PHE A 83 21.05 20.77 7.20
C PHE A 83 21.98 19.95 6.30
N GLN A 84 22.52 20.61 5.27
CA GLN A 84 23.37 19.96 4.26
C GLN A 84 24.70 19.43 4.82
N THR A 85 25.10 19.85 6.02
CA THR A 85 26.33 19.41 6.69
C THR A 85 26.21 18.05 7.37
N GLU A 86 25.00 17.50 7.48
CA GLU A 86 24.76 16.25 8.19
C GLU A 86 24.94 15.00 7.33
N ASP A 87 25.10 15.17 6.01
CA ASP A 87 25.23 14.08 5.05
C ASP A 87 24.14 13.00 5.24
N GLU A 88 22.91 13.48 5.47
CA GLU A 88 21.81 12.67 5.94
C GLU A 88 21.42 11.62 4.89
N THR A 89 21.31 10.39 5.36
CA THR A 89 20.86 9.23 4.62
C THR A 89 19.64 8.64 5.29
N LEU A 90 18.53 8.59 4.56
CA LEU A 90 17.29 7.99 5.04
C LEU A 90 17.19 6.52 4.62
N LEU A 91 16.79 5.69 5.59
CA LEU A 91 16.30 4.34 5.35
C LEU A 91 14.77 4.33 5.47
N PRO A 92 14.06 3.71 4.51
CA PRO A 92 12.60 3.66 4.53
C PRO A 92 12.07 2.79 5.69
N PRO A 93 10.81 2.99 6.11
CA PRO A 93 10.08 2.11 7.00
C PRO A 93 10.17 0.64 6.58
N GLY A 94 10.26 -0.25 7.56
CA GLY A 94 10.35 -1.70 7.33
C GLY A 94 11.74 -2.18 6.87
N THR A 95 12.77 -1.34 6.96
CA THR A 95 14.14 -1.74 6.62
C THR A 95 14.61 -2.87 7.55
N ARG A 96 14.88 -4.05 6.98
CA ARG A 96 15.36 -5.23 7.71
C ARG A 96 16.87 -5.32 7.68
N MET A 97 17.46 -5.71 8.81
CA MET A 97 18.90 -5.84 8.96
C MET A 97 19.23 -7.09 9.79
N ILE A 98 20.32 -7.77 9.45
CA ILE A 98 20.88 -8.82 10.29
C ILE A 98 21.98 -8.24 11.17
N ILE A 99 22.00 -8.67 12.42
CA ILE A 99 23.05 -8.31 13.38
C ILE A 99 24.27 -9.18 13.11
N GLN A 100 25.37 -8.56 12.69
CA GLN A 100 26.61 -9.26 12.39
C GLN A 100 27.47 -9.44 13.63
N SER A 101 27.62 -8.37 14.42
CA SER A 101 28.43 -8.39 15.63
C SER A 101 28.05 -7.25 16.56
N GLN A 102 28.50 -7.36 17.82
CA GLN A 102 28.39 -6.30 18.79
C GLN A 102 29.62 -6.30 19.70
N PHE A 103 30.08 -5.10 20.07
CA PHE A 103 31.17 -4.93 21.03
C PHE A 103 31.09 -3.57 21.72
N SER A 104 31.87 -3.38 22.78
CA SER A 104 31.93 -2.12 23.53
C SER A 104 33.35 -1.58 23.51
N PRO A 105 33.68 -0.63 22.61
CA PRO A 105 35.06 -0.14 22.47
C PRO A 105 35.51 0.75 23.64
N ALA A 106 34.56 1.34 24.37
CA ALA A 106 34.81 2.19 25.52
C ALA A 106 33.68 2.05 26.54
N SER A 107 33.94 2.44 27.79
CA SER A 107 32.93 2.42 28.85
C SER A 107 31.70 3.24 28.45
N GLY A 108 30.54 2.58 28.42
CA GLY A 108 29.25 3.18 28.08
C GLY A 108 28.99 3.39 26.59
N LEU A 109 29.91 3.03 25.68
CA LEU A 109 29.63 3.01 24.25
C LEU A 109 29.52 1.56 23.77
N HIS A 110 28.37 1.24 23.19
CA HIS A 110 28.10 -0.07 22.59
C HIS A 110 27.96 0.11 21.07
N VAL A 111 28.62 -0.74 20.29
CA VAL A 111 28.56 -0.73 18.83
C VAL A 111 27.83 -1.97 18.35
N ILE A 112 26.86 -1.81 17.47
CA ILE A 112 26.15 -2.91 16.80
C ILE A 112 26.42 -2.80 15.30
N HIS A 113 27.02 -3.85 14.73
CA HIS A 113 27.22 -3.98 13.29
C HIS A 113 26.00 -4.66 12.67
N LEU A 114 25.42 -3.98 11.69
CA LEU A 114 24.20 -4.34 11.02
C LEU A 114 24.48 -4.43 9.53
N LYS A 115 23.93 -5.46 8.89
CA LYS A 115 23.92 -5.55 7.43
C LYS A 115 22.48 -5.54 6.94
N GLN A 116 22.17 -4.61 6.06
CA GLN A 116 20.86 -4.55 5.44
C GLN A 116 20.59 -5.83 4.65
N ILE A 117 19.41 -6.40 4.86
CA ILE A 117 18.93 -7.56 4.11
C ILE A 117 18.02 -7.03 3.00
N ILE A 118 18.17 -7.58 1.80
CA ILE A 118 17.20 -7.34 0.72
C ILE A 118 15.91 -8.07 1.12
N PRO A 119 14.80 -7.36 1.37
CA PRO A 119 13.55 -8.02 1.72
C PRO A 119 13.07 -8.88 0.54
N LYS A 120 12.77 -10.14 0.82
CA LYS A 120 12.17 -11.06 -0.16
C LYS A 120 10.69 -10.76 -0.43
N GLU A 121 10.04 -10.04 0.50
CA GLU A 121 8.59 -9.77 0.52
C GLU A 121 8.32 -8.27 0.73
N VAL A 122 7.23 -7.76 0.17
CA VAL A 122 6.73 -6.41 0.45
C VAL A 122 6.00 -6.43 1.79
N LEU A 123 6.57 -5.82 2.83
CA LEU A 123 5.83 -5.55 4.06
C LEU A 123 4.77 -4.47 3.74
N LEU A 124 3.56 -4.90 3.38
CA LEU A 124 2.40 -4.04 3.16
C LEU A 124 1.83 -3.50 4.47
N GLU A 125 2.07 -4.20 5.58
CA GLU A 125 1.61 -3.80 6.89
C GLU A 125 2.75 -3.32 7.78
N SER A 126 2.56 -2.11 8.30
CA SER A 126 3.24 -1.67 9.50
C SER A 126 2.50 -2.28 10.70
N PRO A 127 3.17 -2.89 11.69
CA PRO A 127 2.53 -3.30 12.95
C PRO A 127 2.00 -2.10 13.76
N PHE A 128 2.06 -0.88 13.22
CA PHE A 128 1.43 0.30 13.78
C PHE A 128 -0.06 0.42 13.46
N GLU A 129 -0.62 -0.36 12.51
CA GLU A 129 -2.07 -0.36 12.25
C GLU A 129 -2.81 -1.56 12.86
N ALA A 130 -2.10 -2.62 13.28
CA ALA A 130 -2.69 -3.76 13.98
C ALA A 130 -1.89 -4.12 15.24
N VAL A 131 -2.57 -4.08 16.38
CA VAL A 131 -2.17 -4.64 17.70
C VAL A 131 -1.33 -3.73 18.62
N GLN A 132 -2.04 -3.21 19.62
CA GLN A 132 -1.68 -3.10 21.04
C GLN A 132 -0.21 -3.34 21.42
N LEU A 133 0.42 -2.26 21.87
CA LEU A 133 1.74 -2.16 22.50
C LEU A 133 1.99 -3.20 23.61
N PHE A 134 3.11 -3.92 23.47
CA PHE A 134 3.86 -4.70 24.47
C PHE A 134 3.19 -5.97 25.07
N PRO A 135 3.99 -7.02 25.39
CA PRO A 135 3.52 -8.09 26.26
C PRO A 135 3.06 -7.48 27.60
N LYS A 136 1.92 -7.96 28.12
CA LYS A 136 1.36 -7.59 29.43
C LYS A 136 2.44 -7.68 30.53
N ILE A 137 3.06 -6.55 30.87
CA ILE A 137 3.83 -6.42 32.11
C ILE A 137 2.87 -5.85 33.15
N LYS A 138 2.51 -6.69 34.13
CA LYS A 138 1.70 -6.33 35.30
C LYS A 138 2.37 -5.19 36.08
N ASP A 139 1.54 -4.20 36.41
CA ASP A 139 1.51 -3.41 37.63
C ASP A 139 2.84 -2.85 38.17
N SER A 140 3.21 -1.65 37.72
CA SER A 140 3.69 -0.53 38.57
C SER A 140 4.27 0.62 37.76
N TRP A 141 3.44 1.38 37.04
CA TRP A 141 3.90 2.63 36.42
C TRP A 141 2.95 3.81 36.71
N HIS A 142 2.91 4.21 37.98
CA HIS A 142 2.56 5.57 38.34
C HIS A 142 3.84 6.38 38.60
N ARG A 143 3.96 7.50 37.87
CA ARG A 143 4.99 8.57 37.96
C ARG A 143 6.34 8.28 37.28
N LYS A 144 6.47 8.73 36.03
CA LYS A 144 7.34 9.87 35.62
C LYS A 144 7.25 10.09 34.10
N LYS A 145 6.96 11.33 33.72
CA LYS A 145 6.97 11.85 32.34
C LYS A 145 8.33 11.58 31.67
N ARG A 146 8.32 11.15 30.40
CA ARG A 146 9.26 11.47 29.27
C ARG A 146 9.25 10.35 28.21
N PHE A 147 8.16 10.23 27.47
CA PHE A 147 8.15 9.66 26.11
C PHE A 147 7.25 10.55 25.27
N ALA A 148 7.73 11.76 25.03
CA ALA A 148 7.17 12.66 24.05
C ALA A 148 8.38 13.28 23.34
N ILE A 149 8.50 13.03 22.04
CA ILE A 149 9.23 13.91 21.14
C ILE A 149 8.70 15.32 21.44
N SER A 150 9.59 16.25 21.76
CA SER A 150 9.15 17.60 22.12
C SER A 150 8.32 18.16 20.96
N PHE A 151 7.15 18.72 21.27
CA PHE A 151 6.22 19.29 20.30
C PHE A 151 6.86 20.40 19.43
N GLY A 152 8.04 20.91 19.83
CA GLY A 152 8.82 21.91 19.09
C GLY A 152 9.60 21.39 17.88
N THR A 153 9.86 20.08 17.74
CA THR A 153 10.58 19.52 16.57
C THR A 153 9.65 19.01 15.46
N LEU A 154 8.34 18.91 15.71
CA LEU A 154 7.37 18.54 14.68
C LEU A 154 7.00 19.74 13.77
N VAL A 155 7.12 20.97 14.27
CA VAL A 155 6.68 22.19 13.57
C VAL A 155 7.70 22.64 12.50
N THR A 156 8.98 22.33 12.66
CA THR A 156 10.00 22.63 11.61
C THR A 156 9.88 21.71 10.39
N LEU A 157 9.32 20.51 10.52
CA LEU A 157 9.03 19.62 9.38
C LEU A 157 7.76 20.02 8.60
N LEU A 158 6.82 20.74 9.23
CA LEU A 158 5.58 21.19 8.60
C LEU A 158 5.74 22.51 7.82
N ILE A 159 6.62 23.42 8.26
CA ILE A 159 6.83 24.69 7.56
C ILE A 159 7.71 24.51 6.30
N GLY A 160 8.60 23.51 6.26
CA GLY A 160 9.36 23.15 5.04
C GLY A 160 8.49 22.58 3.91
N SER A 161 7.29 22.08 4.23
CA SER A 161 6.39 21.46 3.25
C SER A 161 5.66 22.46 2.34
N ILE A 162 5.67 23.76 2.65
CA ILE A 162 5.00 24.79 1.84
C ILE A 162 5.92 25.34 0.73
N VAL A 163 7.25 25.24 0.88
CA VAL A 163 8.20 25.78 -0.14
C VAL A 163 8.66 24.73 -1.15
N ILE A 164 8.62 23.44 -0.81
CA ILE A 164 9.06 22.36 -1.72
C ILE A 164 8.11 22.19 -2.92
N GLY A 165 6.82 22.52 -2.76
CA GLY A 165 5.82 22.42 -3.84
C GLY A 165 6.01 23.42 -4.98
N SER A 166 6.64 24.57 -4.72
CA SER A 166 6.71 25.69 -5.69
C SER A 166 8.06 25.80 -6.42
N ALA A 167 9.11 25.07 -6.03
CA ALA A 167 10.43 25.17 -6.66
C ALA A 167 10.78 24.01 -7.63
N LEU A 168 9.97 22.95 -7.69
CA LEU A 168 10.24 21.77 -8.52
C LEU A 168 9.82 21.89 -9.99
N GLY A 169 9.31 23.06 -10.41
CA GLY A 169 8.86 23.31 -11.79
C GLY A 169 9.94 23.79 -12.77
N SER A 170 11.14 24.19 -12.34
CA SER A 170 12.02 24.98 -13.23
C SER A 170 13.52 24.65 -13.23
N LYS A 171 13.96 23.48 -12.73
CA LYS A 171 15.39 23.11 -12.75
C LYS A 171 15.73 21.69 -13.20
N PHE A 172 14.92 21.08 -14.08
CA PHE A 172 15.44 20.02 -14.95
C PHE A 172 16.15 20.66 -16.15
N GLY A 173 17.25 21.35 -15.86
CA GLY A 173 18.20 21.84 -16.85
C GLY A 173 19.21 20.74 -17.15
N ASN A 174 19.14 20.23 -18.38
CA ASN A 174 20.00 19.22 -18.96
C ASN A 174 21.50 19.57 -18.81
N LYS A 175 22.20 18.96 -17.85
CA LYS A 175 23.68 18.92 -17.83
C LYS A 175 24.18 17.59 -17.24
N ASP A 176 25.16 17.05 -17.97
CA ASP A 176 26.11 15.97 -17.66
C ASP A 176 25.66 14.52 -17.87
N THR A 177 25.74 14.09 -19.13
CA THR A 177 25.57 12.72 -19.63
C THR A 177 26.79 11.83 -19.36
N ASN A 178 27.29 11.75 -18.12
CA ASN A 178 28.33 10.75 -17.79
C ASN A 178 28.40 10.29 -16.32
N SER A 179 27.44 10.66 -15.45
CA SER A 179 27.24 9.91 -14.21
C SER A 179 26.28 8.76 -14.49
N THR A 180 26.72 7.51 -14.33
CA THR A 180 25.79 6.39 -14.18
C THR A 180 24.98 6.62 -12.90
N GLU A 181 23.85 7.33 -13.02
CA GLU A 181 22.88 7.44 -11.93
C GLU A 181 22.48 6.02 -11.56
N ARG A 182 23.05 5.51 -10.45
CA ARG A 182 22.58 4.27 -9.84
C ARG A 182 21.19 4.56 -9.29
N ARG A 183 20.18 4.35 -10.15
CA ARG A 183 18.83 4.08 -9.68
C ARG A 183 18.96 2.87 -8.76
N CYS A 184 18.43 3.04 -7.55
CA CYS A 184 18.30 1.95 -6.61
C CYS A 184 17.80 0.71 -7.34
N SER A 185 18.49 -0.42 -7.19
CA SER A 185 17.75 -1.67 -7.30
C SER A 185 16.55 -1.50 -6.39
N THR A 186 15.35 -1.70 -6.94
CA THR A 186 14.16 -1.73 -6.11
C THR A 186 14.47 -2.68 -4.94
N PRO A 187 14.17 -2.31 -3.68
CA PRO A 187 14.41 -3.19 -2.53
C PRO A 187 13.81 -4.58 -2.72
N TYR A 188 12.84 -4.67 -3.63
CA TYR A 188 12.25 -5.88 -4.14
C TYR A 188 12.93 -6.24 -5.45
N ILE A 189 13.35 -7.49 -5.58
CA ILE A 189 13.67 -8.06 -6.89
C ILE A 189 12.47 -7.74 -7.79
N ARG A 190 12.70 -7.02 -8.90
CA ARG A 190 11.67 -6.98 -9.94
C ARG A 190 11.64 -8.35 -10.58
N VAL A 191 10.83 -9.25 -10.02
CA VAL A 191 10.42 -10.45 -10.73
C VAL A 191 9.37 -9.97 -11.73
N SER A 192 9.80 -9.62 -12.94
CA SER A 192 8.87 -9.42 -14.04
C SER A 192 8.49 -10.80 -14.56
N GLY A 193 7.37 -11.34 -14.10
CA GLY A 193 6.76 -12.54 -14.63
C GLY A 193 5.64 -12.19 -15.62
N THR A 194 5.52 -12.96 -16.69
CA THR A 194 4.32 -12.96 -17.53
C THR A 194 3.47 -14.16 -17.14
N TYR A 195 2.26 -13.91 -16.65
CA TYR A 195 1.34 -14.95 -16.23
C TYR A 195 0.18 -15.05 -17.22
N ARG A 196 -0.11 -16.28 -17.67
CA ARG A 196 -1.28 -16.52 -18.53
C ARG A 196 -2.53 -16.54 -17.65
N THR A 197 -3.34 -15.49 -17.76
CA THR A 197 -4.67 -15.38 -17.12
C THR A 197 -5.75 -16.03 -17.97
N GLY A 198 -5.67 -15.90 -19.29
CA GLY A 198 -6.61 -16.44 -20.27
C GLY A 198 -6.77 -15.50 -21.46
N ASN A 199 -7.83 -15.67 -22.22
CA ASN A 199 -8.10 -14.90 -23.43
C ASN A 199 -8.91 -13.63 -23.12
N THR A 200 -8.43 -12.50 -23.62
CA THR A 200 -9.04 -11.17 -23.44
C THR A 200 -9.29 -10.84 -21.96
N PRO A 201 -8.23 -10.67 -21.14
CA PRO A 201 -8.38 -10.16 -19.79
C PRO A 201 -8.87 -8.70 -19.82
N VAL A 202 -9.89 -8.36 -19.02
CA VAL A 202 -10.54 -7.02 -19.06
C VAL A 202 -10.48 -6.28 -17.74
N SER A 203 -10.54 -7.00 -16.62
CA SER A 203 -10.58 -6.42 -15.28
C SER A 203 -9.80 -7.29 -14.33
N ALA A 204 -9.15 -6.66 -13.35
CA ALA A 204 -8.36 -7.35 -12.34
C ALA A 204 -8.52 -6.69 -10.97
N VAL A 205 -8.50 -7.51 -9.92
CA VAL A 205 -8.49 -7.11 -8.50
C VAL A 205 -7.45 -7.92 -7.75
N LEU A 206 -6.89 -7.32 -6.70
CA LEU A 206 -5.83 -7.89 -5.88
C LEU A 206 -6.27 -7.93 -4.43
N ASP A 207 -6.09 -9.08 -3.78
CA ASP A 207 -6.30 -9.26 -2.35
C ASP A 207 -5.71 -10.58 -1.86
N ASP A 208 -5.75 -10.87 -0.56
CA ASP A 208 -5.39 -12.16 0.03
C ASP A 208 -6.64 -13.06 0.12
N PHE A 209 -6.86 -13.96 -0.85
CA PHE A 209 -8.10 -14.77 -0.90
C PHE A 209 -8.00 -16.06 -0.11
N ASN A 210 -6.79 -16.49 0.25
CA ASN A 210 -6.55 -17.74 0.96
C ASN A 210 -5.97 -17.54 2.37
N ASP A 211 -6.05 -16.31 2.90
CA ASP A 211 -5.50 -15.90 4.19
C ASP A 211 -4.01 -16.28 4.37
N ALA A 212 -3.24 -16.37 3.29
CA ALA A 212 -1.83 -16.73 3.33
C ALA A 212 -0.91 -15.50 3.54
N SER A 213 -1.48 -14.32 3.79
CA SER A 213 -0.80 -13.03 3.90
C SER A 213 -0.01 -12.64 2.64
N ASN A 214 -0.37 -13.22 1.50
CA ASN A 214 0.21 -12.91 0.19
C ASN A 214 -0.87 -12.32 -0.72
N ILE A 215 -0.47 -11.39 -1.58
CA ILE A 215 -1.41 -10.80 -2.54
C ILE A 215 -1.63 -11.78 -3.69
N ASP A 216 -2.87 -12.20 -3.86
CA ASP A 216 -3.40 -12.94 -4.97
C ASP A 216 -4.00 -12.00 -6.03
N ASN A 217 -4.32 -12.56 -7.20
CA ASN A 217 -4.89 -11.81 -8.31
C ASN A 217 -6.09 -12.53 -8.91
N VAL A 218 -7.18 -11.80 -9.08
CA VAL A 218 -8.39 -12.24 -9.74
C VAL A 218 -8.53 -11.44 -11.02
N VAL A 219 -8.62 -12.14 -12.16
CA VAL A 219 -8.72 -11.54 -13.49
C VAL A 219 -9.92 -12.10 -14.23
N THR A 220 -10.78 -11.24 -14.78
CA THR A 220 -11.87 -11.68 -15.66
C THR A 220 -11.37 -11.89 -17.08
N THR A 221 -11.63 -13.06 -17.67
CA THR A 221 -11.25 -13.40 -19.04
C THR A 221 -12.50 -13.47 -19.92
N GLN A 222 -12.71 -12.40 -20.70
CA GLN A 222 -13.99 -12.17 -21.35
C GLN A 222 -14.32 -13.23 -22.41
N GLN A 223 -13.31 -13.75 -23.12
CA GLN A 223 -13.52 -14.75 -24.17
C GLN A 223 -13.68 -16.16 -23.61
N ASP A 224 -13.09 -16.46 -22.45
CA ASP A 224 -13.22 -17.78 -21.80
C ASP A 224 -14.49 -17.89 -20.94
N ASN A 225 -15.13 -16.75 -20.62
CA ASN A 225 -16.26 -16.67 -19.67
C ASN A 225 -15.89 -17.15 -18.26
N GLU A 226 -14.66 -16.85 -17.84
CA GLU A 226 -14.12 -17.29 -16.56
C GLU A 226 -13.52 -16.11 -15.77
N ILE A 227 -13.34 -16.35 -14.48
CA ILE A 227 -12.35 -15.67 -13.66
C ILE A 227 -11.13 -16.58 -13.54
N ALA A 228 -9.95 -16.01 -13.78
CA ALA A 228 -8.68 -16.61 -13.42
C ALA A 228 -8.23 -16.08 -12.05
N LEU A 229 -8.23 -16.96 -11.06
CA LEU A 229 -7.63 -16.72 -9.76
C LEU A 229 -6.20 -17.26 -9.76
N LEU A 230 -5.26 -16.39 -9.41
CA LEU A 230 -3.83 -16.61 -9.40
C LEU A 230 -3.32 -16.38 -7.98
N PHE A 231 -2.83 -17.42 -7.32
CA PHE A 231 -2.36 -17.30 -5.94
C PHE A 231 -0.94 -16.74 -5.90
N GLY A 232 -0.73 -15.68 -5.14
CA GLY A 232 0.59 -15.10 -4.91
C GLY A 232 1.38 -15.88 -3.88
N ASN A 233 2.69 -15.91 -4.06
CA ASN A 233 3.60 -16.27 -2.98
C ASN A 233 4.26 -15.03 -2.40
N SER A 234 5.04 -15.24 -1.34
CA SER A 234 5.76 -14.17 -0.66
C SER A 234 6.84 -13.48 -1.50
N GLU A 235 7.25 -14.09 -2.61
CA GLU A 235 8.19 -13.52 -3.57
C GLU A 235 7.51 -12.63 -4.63
N GLY A 236 6.17 -12.45 -4.53
CA GLY A 236 5.37 -11.71 -5.50
C GLY A 236 5.17 -12.45 -6.82
N ILE A 237 5.36 -13.78 -6.81
CA ILE A 237 5.18 -14.65 -7.96
C ILE A 237 3.81 -15.31 -7.85
N PHE A 238 3.02 -15.19 -8.92
CA PHE A 238 1.75 -15.89 -9.02
C PHE A 238 1.93 -17.33 -9.47
N HIS A 239 1.34 -18.27 -8.74
CA HIS A 239 1.36 -19.70 -9.03
C HIS A 239 -0.06 -20.24 -9.09
N GLY A 240 -0.26 -21.23 -9.96
CA GLY A 240 -1.56 -21.87 -10.14
C GLY A 240 -2.56 -20.93 -10.81
N ARG A 241 -3.30 -21.45 -11.79
CA ARG A 241 -4.48 -20.77 -12.34
C ARG A 241 -5.68 -21.60 -11.93
N TYR A 242 -6.52 -21.05 -11.07
CA TYR A 242 -7.82 -21.61 -10.78
C TYR A 242 -8.87 -20.90 -11.64
N SER A 243 -9.59 -21.67 -12.45
CA SER A 243 -10.66 -21.17 -13.29
C SER A 243 -11.98 -21.25 -12.54
N ILE A 244 -12.64 -20.11 -12.39
CA ILE A 244 -13.99 -20.03 -11.84
C ILE A 244 -14.94 -19.68 -12.99
N PRO A 245 -15.85 -20.58 -13.37
CA PRO A 245 -16.83 -20.29 -14.41
C PRO A 245 -17.73 -19.11 -14.04
N THR A 246 -17.95 -18.23 -15.01
CA THR A 246 -18.88 -17.10 -14.89
C THR A 246 -19.94 -17.18 -15.98
N HIS A 247 -20.82 -16.19 -16.02
CA HIS A 247 -21.70 -16.01 -17.16
C HIS A 247 -20.95 -15.40 -18.35
N PRO A 248 -21.52 -15.43 -19.56
CA PRO A 248 -20.82 -15.00 -20.75
C PRO A 248 -20.34 -13.53 -20.72
N ARG A 249 -19.14 -13.30 -21.26
CA ARG A 249 -18.47 -11.99 -21.38
C ARG A 249 -18.40 -11.21 -20.06
N PRO A 250 -17.67 -11.69 -19.04
CA PRO A 250 -17.40 -10.91 -17.84
C PRO A 250 -16.63 -9.64 -18.20
N ALA A 251 -17.15 -8.47 -17.79
CA ALA A 251 -16.65 -7.15 -18.17
C ALA A 251 -15.96 -6.41 -17.02
N ALA A 252 -16.37 -6.67 -15.78
CA ALA A 252 -15.77 -6.06 -14.59
C ALA A 252 -15.84 -7.00 -13.40
N VAL A 253 -14.86 -6.90 -12.50
CA VAL A 253 -14.85 -7.57 -11.21
C VAL A 253 -14.58 -6.57 -10.08
N LYS A 254 -15.24 -6.76 -8.94
CA LYS A 254 -15.07 -5.99 -7.71
C LYS A 254 -15.07 -6.90 -6.49
N LEU A 255 -14.45 -6.41 -5.42
CA LEU A 255 -14.37 -7.06 -4.12
C LEU A 255 -15.08 -6.25 -3.06
N ARG A 256 -15.88 -6.93 -2.25
CA ARG A 256 -16.48 -6.36 -1.04
C ARG A 256 -17.03 -7.44 -0.13
N ASP A 257 -16.89 -7.26 1.17
CA ASP A 257 -17.58 -8.07 2.19
C ASP A 257 -19.07 -7.71 2.19
N LEU A 258 -19.88 -8.45 1.42
CA LEU A 258 -21.32 -8.17 1.27
C LEU A 258 -22.13 -8.75 2.42
N ASN A 259 -21.66 -9.83 3.04
CA ASN A 259 -22.39 -10.56 4.08
C ASN A 259 -21.95 -10.18 5.52
N GLN A 260 -20.97 -9.30 5.67
CA GLN A 260 -20.39 -8.82 6.93
C GLN A 260 -19.67 -9.91 7.74
N ASP A 261 -19.11 -10.91 7.08
CA ASP A 261 -18.31 -11.96 7.71
C ASP A 261 -16.80 -11.68 7.75
N LYS A 262 -16.39 -10.51 7.25
CA LYS A 262 -15.02 -10.02 7.09
C LYS A 262 -14.21 -10.71 5.99
N LYS A 263 -14.85 -11.48 5.12
CA LYS A 263 -14.24 -12.06 3.92
C LYS A 263 -14.73 -11.29 2.70
N LEU A 264 -13.89 -11.20 1.68
CA LEU A 264 -14.22 -10.42 0.50
C LEU A 264 -14.94 -11.28 -0.52
N ASP A 265 -16.17 -10.91 -0.83
CA ASP A 265 -16.96 -11.55 -1.86
C ASP A 265 -16.62 -10.99 -3.24
N LEU A 266 -16.83 -11.81 -4.26
CA LEU A 266 -16.65 -11.45 -5.66
C LEU A 266 -17.96 -10.98 -6.30
N ILE A 267 -17.90 -9.81 -6.95
CA ILE A 267 -18.98 -9.27 -7.76
C ILE A 267 -18.49 -9.16 -9.19
N VAL A 268 -19.14 -9.87 -10.11
CA VAL A 268 -18.78 -9.93 -11.53
C VAL A 268 -19.91 -9.37 -12.38
N VAL A 269 -19.58 -8.41 -13.24
CA VAL A 269 -20.51 -7.86 -14.23
C VAL A 269 -20.41 -8.69 -15.50
N ASN A 270 -21.52 -9.28 -15.94
CA ASN A 270 -21.56 -10.16 -17.11
C ASN A 270 -22.30 -9.49 -18.27
N GLN A 271 -21.54 -9.03 -19.25
CA GLN A 271 -22.08 -8.27 -20.37
C GLN A 271 -22.93 -9.14 -21.32
N GLY A 272 -22.59 -10.43 -21.44
CA GLY A 272 -23.16 -11.31 -22.47
C GLY A 272 -24.57 -11.81 -22.18
N ASN A 273 -24.97 -11.84 -20.91
CA ASN A 273 -26.30 -12.29 -20.47
C ASN A 273 -27.05 -11.22 -19.64
N ASN A 274 -26.51 -10.01 -19.55
CA ASN A 274 -27.11 -8.89 -18.82
C ASN A 274 -27.34 -9.20 -17.33
N THR A 275 -26.36 -9.79 -16.65
CA THR A 275 -26.44 -10.05 -15.21
C THR A 275 -25.24 -9.52 -14.44
N ILE A 276 -25.40 -9.42 -13.12
CA ILE A 276 -24.30 -9.45 -12.16
C ILE A 276 -24.31 -10.80 -11.46
N SER A 277 -23.14 -11.44 -11.38
CA SER A 277 -22.90 -12.60 -10.53
C SER A 277 -22.29 -12.17 -9.21
N VAL A 278 -22.82 -12.68 -8.10
CA VAL A 278 -22.26 -12.53 -6.76
C VAL A 278 -21.81 -13.89 -6.27
N MET A 279 -20.56 -13.99 -5.85
CA MET A 279 -19.87 -15.19 -5.40
C MET A 279 -19.36 -14.94 -3.99
N LEU A 280 -19.96 -15.60 -3.01
CA LEU A 280 -19.53 -15.46 -1.62
C LEU A 280 -18.27 -16.27 -1.37
N ASP A 281 -17.34 -15.73 -0.60
CA ASP A 281 -16.16 -16.46 -0.18
C ASP A 281 -16.44 -17.29 1.09
N ASP A 282 -15.92 -18.51 1.15
CA ASP A 282 -15.97 -19.35 2.35
C ASP A 282 -14.72 -19.20 3.22
N GLY A 283 -13.72 -18.43 2.78
CA GLY A 283 -12.47 -18.12 3.46
C GLY A 283 -11.39 -19.17 3.32
N ASN A 284 -11.54 -20.13 2.40
CA ASN A 284 -10.46 -21.03 2.00
C ASN A 284 -9.96 -20.73 0.58
N GLY A 285 -10.30 -19.56 0.04
CA GLY A 285 -10.07 -19.21 -1.37
C GLY A 285 -10.97 -19.96 -2.35
N ILE A 286 -12.07 -20.56 -1.88
CA ILE A 286 -13.05 -21.27 -2.69
C ILE A 286 -14.37 -20.49 -2.65
N PHE A 287 -14.73 -19.93 -3.78
CA PHE A 287 -15.99 -19.21 -3.92
C PHE A 287 -17.17 -20.16 -4.05
N GLN A 288 -18.27 -19.82 -3.37
CA GLN A 288 -19.54 -20.51 -3.51
C GLN A 288 -20.12 -20.32 -4.93
N PRO A 289 -21.02 -21.23 -5.37
CA PRO A 289 -21.73 -21.06 -6.63
C PRO A 289 -22.37 -19.68 -6.73
N HIS A 290 -22.18 -19.02 -7.88
CA HIS A 290 -22.64 -17.65 -8.04
C HIS A 290 -24.17 -17.54 -8.02
N ILE A 291 -24.66 -16.48 -7.41
CA ILE A 291 -26.05 -16.02 -7.53
C ILE A 291 -26.07 -14.90 -8.56
N SER A 292 -26.98 -14.99 -9.54
CA SER A 292 -27.09 -13.96 -10.58
C SER A 292 -28.31 -13.09 -10.44
N TYR A 293 -28.13 -11.80 -10.72
CA TYR A 293 -29.15 -10.78 -10.71
C TYR A 293 -29.26 -10.14 -12.09
N PRO A 294 -30.44 -10.14 -12.72
CA PRO A 294 -30.62 -9.46 -14.00
C PRO A 294 -30.47 -7.95 -13.82
N VAL A 295 -29.84 -7.32 -14.80
CA VAL A 295 -29.62 -5.87 -14.88
C VAL A 295 -29.92 -5.37 -16.29
N GLY A 296 -29.79 -4.07 -16.56
CA GLY A 296 -29.94 -3.50 -17.89
C GLY A 296 -28.94 -4.07 -18.91
N ASN A 297 -29.22 -3.89 -20.20
CA ASN A 297 -28.50 -4.52 -21.30
C ASN A 297 -27.05 -4.06 -21.42
N GLN A 298 -26.15 -5.02 -21.67
CA GLN A 298 -24.71 -4.83 -21.74
C GLN A 298 -24.17 -4.05 -20.52
N PRO A 299 -24.29 -4.61 -19.31
CA PRO A 299 -23.71 -3.97 -18.13
C PRO A 299 -22.18 -3.95 -18.27
N CYS A 300 -21.55 -2.87 -17.81
CA CYS A 300 -20.10 -2.65 -18.00
C CYS A 300 -19.33 -2.30 -16.72
N ALA A 301 -19.99 -1.74 -15.70
CA ALA A 301 -19.36 -1.35 -14.46
C ALA A 301 -20.33 -1.47 -13.28
N VAL A 302 -19.76 -1.59 -12.08
CA VAL A 302 -20.49 -1.68 -10.82
C VAL A 302 -19.79 -0.87 -9.74
N VAL A 303 -20.58 -0.19 -8.91
CA VAL A 303 -20.18 0.45 -7.66
C VAL A 303 -20.95 -0.21 -6.51
N ILE A 304 -20.29 -0.33 -5.37
CA ILE A 304 -20.79 -1.04 -4.19
C ILE A 304 -20.69 -0.08 -3.00
N ASP A 305 -21.83 0.27 -2.42
CA ASP A 305 -21.91 1.09 -1.21
C ASP A 305 -23.29 0.99 -0.57
N ASP A 306 -23.45 1.51 0.65
CA ASP A 306 -24.76 1.66 1.29
C ASP A 306 -25.45 2.93 0.75
N PHE A 307 -26.28 2.77 -0.29
CA PHE A 307 -26.90 3.90 -0.98
C PHE A 307 -28.20 4.36 -0.33
N ASN A 308 -28.85 3.50 0.46
CA ASN A 308 -30.10 3.80 1.16
C ASN A 308 -29.93 4.04 2.67
N ASN A 309 -28.70 3.97 3.18
CA ASN A 309 -28.31 4.17 4.58
C ASN A 309 -28.94 3.13 5.53
N ASP A 310 -29.12 1.88 5.07
CA ASP A 310 -29.66 0.77 5.86
C ASP A 310 -28.58 -0.14 6.47
N LYS A 311 -27.30 0.24 6.29
CA LYS A 311 -26.08 -0.47 6.70
C LYS A 311 -25.85 -1.78 5.95
N LYS A 312 -26.52 -2.01 4.82
CA LYS A 312 -26.23 -3.10 3.90
C LYS A 312 -25.67 -2.53 2.61
N LEU A 313 -24.75 -3.27 2.00
CA LEU A 313 -24.15 -2.84 0.75
C LEU A 313 -25.10 -3.13 -0.41
N ASP A 314 -25.42 -2.07 -1.14
CA ASP A 314 -26.21 -2.06 -2.36
C ASP A 314 -25.28 -2.04 -3.59
N LEU A 315 -25.84 -2.31 -4.78
CA LEU A 315 -25.10 -2.26 -6.05
C LEU A 315 -25.72 -1.22 -6.98
N ILE A 316 -24.85 -0.43 -7.63
CA ILE A 316 -25.22 0.43 -8.76
C ILE A 316 -24.47 -0.01 -9.99
N VAL A 317 -25.20 -0.26 -11.08
CA VAL A 317 -24.70 -0.90 -12.29
C VAL A 317 -24.97 -0.04 -13.50
N THR A 318 -23.96 0.23 -14.32
CA THR A 318 -24.13 0.98 -15.56
C THR A 318 -24.29 0.05 -16.75
N SER A 319 -25.30 0.30 -17.58
CA SER A 319 -25.65 -0.48 -18.76
C SER A 319 -25.53 0.38 -20.02
N ILE A 320 -24.52 0.09 -20.86
CA ILE A 320 -24.16 0.97 -21.98
C ILE A 320 -25.15 0.90 -23.14
N LYS A 321 -25.81 -0.24 -23.34
CA LYS A 321 -26.76 -0.38 -24.45
C LYS A 321 -28.06 0.38 -24.17
N ASP A 322 -28.47 0.40 -22.91
CA ASP A 322 -29.71 1.06 -22.49
C ASP A 322 -29.49 2.52 -22.08
N ASN A 323 -28.23 2.97 -21.93
CA ASN A 323 -27.88 4.23 -21.28
C ASN A 323 -28.58 4.38 -19.92
N THR A 324 -28.54 3.31 -19.11
CA THR A 324 -29.19 3.28 -17.79
C THR A 324 -28.21 3.01 -16.67
N ILE A 325 -28.59 3.49 -15.49
CA ILE A 325 -28.05 3.10 -14.20
C ILE A 325 -29.11 2.23 -13.52
N ASN A 326 -28.73 1.03 -13.09
CA ASN A 326 -29.59 0.09 -12.40
C ASN A 326 -29.15 0.00 -10.94
N ILE A 327 -30.08 0.26 -10.02
CA ILE A 327 -29.84 0.18 -8.57
C ILE A 327 -30.46 -1.11 -8.04
N LEU A 328 -29.64 -1.90 -7.37
CA LEU A 328 -29.99 -3.16 -6.75
C LEU A 328 -29.81 -3.01 -5.24
N LEU A 329 -30.92 -2.89 -4.52
CA LEU A 329 -30.92 -2.76 -3.06
C LEU A 329 -30.82 -4.13 -2.40
N ARG A 330 -30.04 -4.23 -1.33
CA ARG A 330 -29.86 -5.49 -0.60
C ARG A 330 -30.91 -5.65 0.49
N ASN A 331 -31.64 -6.76 0.45
CA ASN A 331 -32.67 -7.05 1.45
C ASN A 331 -32.09 -7.69 2.73
N ALA A 332 -32.94 -7.86 3.74
CA ALA A 332 -32.56 -8.45 5.02
C ALA A 332 -32.09 -9.91 4.95
N TYR A 333 -32.40 -10.61 3.87
CA TYR A 333 -32.00 -12.01 3.62
C TYR A 333 -30.73 -12.13 2.77
N GLY A 334 -30.05 -11.00 2.51
CA GLY A 334 -28.81 -10.95 1.74
C GLY A 334 -28.99 -11.09 0.23
N ARG A 335 -30.21 -10.96 -0.28
CA ARG A 335 -30.53 -10.99 -1.72
C ARG A 335 -30.74 -9.57 -2.24
N PHE A 336 -30.36 -9.32 -3.48
CA PHE A 336 -30.67 -8.05 -4.14
C PHE A 336 -32.11 -8.08 -4.69
N SER A 337 -32.87 -7.02 -4.42
CA SER A 337 -34.25 -6.86 -4.89
C SER A 337 -34.31 -6.46 -6.36
N ALA A 338 -35.54 -6.45 -6.91
CA ALA A 338 -35.80 -6.02 -8.28
C ALA A 338 -35.18 -4.64 -8.56
N GLN A 339 -34.55 -4.53 -9.74
CA GLN A 339 -33.84 -3.33 -10.18
C GLN A 339 -34.75 -2.10 -10.21
N GLN A 340 -34.23 -0.97 -9.75
CA GLN A 340 -34.76 0.34 -10.13
C GLN A 340 -33.82 0.95 -11.18
N SER A 341 -34.33 1.18 -12.39
CA SER A 341 -33.55 1.70 -13.51
C SER A 341 -33.79 3.20 -13.69
N TYR A 342 -32.71 3.95 -13.81
CA TYR A 342 -32.70 5.38 -14.09
C TYR A 342 -31.96 5.63 -15.41
N SER A 343 -32.41 6.59 -16.22
CA SER A 343 -31.66 6.99 -17.42
C SER A 343 -30.36 7.70 -16.98
N ALA A 344 -29.24 7.29 -17.56
CA ALA A 344 -27.92 7.89 -17.33
C ALA A 344 -27.70 9.19 -18.11
N GLY A 345 -28.76 9.73 -18.75
CA GLY A 345 -28.66 10.80 -19.73
C GLY A 345 -28.11 10.29 -21.07
N ASN A 346 -28.47 10.97 -22.17
CA ASN A 346 -27.83 10.72 -23.45
C ASN A 346 -26.40 11.26 -23.40
N ILE A 347 -25.44 10.56 -24.03
CA ILE A 347 -24.19 11.21 -24.41
C ILE A 347 -24.57 12.34 -25.34
N VAL A 348 -24.59 13.58 -24.84
CA VAL A 348 -24.57 14.76 -25.68
C VAL A 348 -23.18 14.78 -26.27
N SER A 349 -23.02 14.17 -27.46
CA SER A 349 -21.86 14.41 -28.29
C SER A 349 -21.87 15.90 -28.60
N ASN A 350 -21.06 16.68 -27.89
CA ASN A 350 -20.96 18.12 -28.07
C ASN A 350 -20.50 18.45 -29.49
N GLY A 351 -21.45 18.58 -30.41
CA GLY A 351 -21.36 19.45 -31.57
C GLY A 351 -22.19 20.69 -31.27
N SER A 352 -21.59 21.64 -30.54
CA SER A 352 -22.02 23.04 -30.43
C SER A 352 -23.30 23.36 -29.63
N SER A 353 -23.11 24.20 -28.61
CA SER A 353 -24.09 25.04 -27.88
C SER A 353 -25.19 24.35 -27.05
N GLY A 354 -25.09 24.47 -25.72
CA GLY A 354 -26.24 24.32 -24.82
C GLY A 354 -25.89 23.80 -23.43
N LEU A 355 -25.25 24.61 -22.58
CA LEU A 355 -25.37 24.43 -21.13
C LEU A 355 -26.79 24.85 -20.74
N GLU A 356 -27.73 23.92 -20.69
CA GLU A 356 -29.01 24.14 -20.02
C GLU A 356 -29.44 22.92 -19.18
N ASN A 357 -29.46 23.18 -17.86
CA ASN A 357 -30.40 22.65 -16.88
C ASN A 357 -30.35 21.17 -16.50
N ILE A 358 -29.40 20.82 -15.61
CA ILE A 358 -29.70 19.84 -14.55
C ILE A 358 -30.51 20.58 -13.49
N ASN A 359 -31.83 20.55 -13.60
CA ASN A 359 -32.72 20.90 -12.50
C ASN A 359 -33.99 20.04 -12.52
N THR A 360 -34.28 19.50 -11.34
CA THR A 360 -35.58 19.05 -10.82
C THR A 360 -36.24 17.78 -11.38
N SER A 361 -36.13 16.69 -10.61
CA SER A 361 -37.29 15.90 -10.16
C SER A 361 -36.93 15.00 -8.96
N ILE A 362 -36.65 15.60 -7.80
CA ILE A 362 -36.94 14.95 -6.52
C ILE A 362 -38.38 15.37 -6.19
N GLY A 363 -39.33 14.54 -6.62
CA GLY A 363 -40.75 14.71 -6.34
C GLY A 363 -41.21 13.56 -5.48
N THR A 364 -41.57 13.89 -4.25
CA THR A 364 -42.29 13.06 -3.28
C THR A 364 -43.58 12.50 -3.87
N THR A 365 -43.82 11.20 -3.71
CA THR A 365 -45.13 10.62 -3.38
C THR A 365 -44.93 9.36 -2.55
#